data_AF-A0A2H6AI77-F1
#
_entry.id   AF-A0A2H6AI77-F1
#
_cell.length_a   1.000
_cell.length_b   1.000
_cell.length_c   1.000
_cell.angle_alpha   90.00
_cell.angle_beta   90.00
_cell.angle_gamma   90.00
#
_symmetry.space_group_name_H-M   'P 1'
#
loop_
_entity.id
_entity.type
_entity.pdbx_description
1 polymer ?
#
loop_
_entity_poly.entity_id
_entity_poly.type
_entity_poly.pdbx_seq_one_letter_code
_entity_poly.pdbx_strand_id
1 'polypeptide(L)'
;MDHCLSDPVLDNGHVFMGADRGSLFCLDAAKGEIVWHYRQAKHLIAGAVTVYGGRVYGFTDGGGQVFCLDAKSGKELWSVYFGNGWGGCQPLVCPQQGSQACVIYVTMRDGQHEKKPVSLAAISWTGRVLWTFHTGNVWGSPIMVNETLYFGSDDGYLYALERAS
;
A
#
# COMPACT_ATOMS: atom_id res chain seq x y z
N MET A 1 -24.65 -6.18 -0.10
CA MET A 1 -23.52 -7.14 -0.10
C MET A 1 -22.27 -6.30 -0.24
N ASP A 2 -21.28 -6.54 0.59
CA ASP A 2 -19.96 -5.91 0.44
C ASP A 2 -19.16 -6.80 -0.50
N HIS A 3 -18.66 -6.24 -1.60
CA HIS A 3 -17.82 -6.94 -2.57
C HIS A 3 -16.35 -6.92 -2.11
N CYS A 4 -15.65 -8.04 -2.35
CA CYS A 4 -14.20 -8.11 -2.12
C CYS A 4 -13.51 -7.51 -3.34
N LEU A 5 -12.75 -6.43 -3.11
CA LEU A 5 -12.04 -5.71 -4.18
C LEU A 5 -10.57 -6.11 -4.28
N SER A 6 -10.13 -7.09 -3.48
CA SER A 6 -8.71 -7.41 -3.29
C SER A 6 -8.46 -8.89 -3.01
N ASP A 7 -7.29 -9.38 -3.40
CA ASP A 7 -6.83 -10.73 -3.06
C ASP A 7 -6.60 -10.86 -1.54
N PRO A 8 -7.12 -11.91 -0.89
CA PRO A 8 -6.88 -12.12 0.54
C PRO A 8 -5.42 -12.49 0.80
N VAL A 9 -4.86 -11.98 1.89
CA VAL A 9 -3.51 -12.30 2.35
C VAL A 9 -3.58 -13.21 3.58
N LEU A 10 -2.89 -14.36 3.56
CA LEU A 10 -2.75 -15.25 4.72
C LEU A 10 -1.37 -15.04 5.37
N ASP A 11 -1.34 -14.63 6.64
CA ASP A 11 -0.11 -14.51 7.42
C ASP A 11 -0.37 -14.90 8.89
N ASN A 12 0.52 -15.71 9.48
CA ASN A 12 0.47 -16.11 10.89
C ASN A 12 -0.93 -16.57 11.39
N GLY A 13 -1.63 -17.38 10.60
CA GLY A 13 -2.96 -17.89 10.96
C GLY A 13 -4.11 -16.89 10.83
N HIS A 14 -3.87 -15.72 10.24
CA HIS A 14 -4.86 -14.69 9.99
C HIS A 14 -5.04 -14.42 8.49
N VAL A 15 -6.28 -14.21 8.06
CA VAL A 15 -6.62 -13.77 6.70
C VAL A 15 -6.96 -12.28 6.73
N PHE A 16 -6.29 -11.49 5.89
CA PHE A 16 -6.51 -10.06 5.73
C PHE A 16 -7.21 -9.80 4.39
N MET A 17 -8.32 -9.06 4.41
CA MET A 17 -9.15 -8.86 3.23
C MET A 17 -9.75 -7.46 3.19
N GLY A 18 -9.46 -6.73 2.11
CA GLY A 18 -10.13 -5.48 1.78
C GLY A 18 -11.53 -5.74 1.21
N ALA A 19 -12.50 -4.97 1.68
CA ALA A 19 -13.89 -5.01 1.26
C ALA A 19 -14.39 -3.59 0.92
N ASP A 20 -15.56 -3.54 0.29
CA ASP A 20 -16.24 -2.28 -0.05
C ASP A 20 -16.31 -1.28 1.12
N ARG A 21 -16.47 0.00 0.76
CA ARG A 21 -16.69 1.12 1.70
C ARG A 21 -15.56 1.31 2.71
N GLY A 22 -14.33 1.02 2.29
CA GLY A 22 -13.14 1.31 3.09
C GLY A 22 -12.94 0.35 4.26
N SER A 23 -13.42 -0.88 4.15
CA SER A 23 -13.28 -1.88 5.21
C SER A 23 -12.10 -2.79 4.95
N LEU A 24 -11.33 -3.09 5.98
CA LEU A 24 -10.30 -4.12 6.00
C LEU A 24 -10.57 -5.02 7.20
N PHE A 25 -10.70 -6.30 6.93
CA PHE A 25 -10.95 -7.32 7.93
C PHE A 25 -9.71 -8.15 8.18
N CYS A 26 -9.54 -8.57 9.41
CA CYS A 26 -8.67 -9.68 9.79
C CYS A 26 -9.54 -10.78 10.36
N LEU A 27 -9.38 -12.00 9.84
CA LEU A 27 -10.12 -13.18 10.24
C LEU A 27 -9.16 -14.24 10.77
N ASP A 28 -9.60 -15.01 11.75
CA ASP A 28 -8.93 -16.25 12.13
C ASP A 28 -9.05 -17.24 10.96
N ALA A 29 -7.92 -17.70 10.43
CA ALA A 29 -7.90 -18.53 9.22
C ALA A 29 -8.52 -19.91 9.42
N ALA A 30 -8.54 -20.43 10.65
CA ALA A 30 -9.09 -21.74 10.97
C ALA A 30 -10.60 -21.69 11.21
N LYS A 31 -11.10 -20.60 11.80
CA LYS A 31 -12.50 -20.45 12.20
C LYS A 31 -13.33 -19.58 11.27
N GLY A 32 -12.69 -18.69 10.50
CA GLY A 32 -13.36 -17.68 9.70
C GLY A 32 -14.01 -16.56 10.55
N GLU A 33 -13.64 -16.44 11.82
CA GLU A 33 -14.17 -15.43 12.74
C GLU A 33 -13.41 -14.11 12.59
N ILE A 34 -14.12 -12.98 12.64
CA ILE A 34 -13.49 -11.65 12.59
C ILE A 34 -12.70 -11.42 13.89
N VAL A 35 -11.39 -11.22 13.76
CA VAL A 35 -10.49 -10.83 14.86
C VAL A 35 -10.53 -9.31 15.05
N TRP A 36 -10.45 -8.56 13.95
CA TRP A 36 -10.62 -7.11 13.96
C TRP A 36 -11.16 -6.58 12.63
N HIS A 37 -11.74 -5.37 12.69
CA HIS A 37 -12.25 -4.63 11.55
C HIS A 37 -11.72 -3.19 11.59
N TYR A 38 -10.98 -2.80 10.56
CA TYR A 38 -10.56 -1.43 10.32
C TYR A 38 -11.47 -0.79 9.28
N ARG A 39 -11.97 0.42 9.55
CA ARG A 39 -12.88 1.14 8.66
C ARG A 39 -12.43 2.57 8.42
N GLN A 40 -12.19 2.91 7.17
CA GLN A 40 -12.03 4.28 6.72
C GLN A 40 -13.37 4.88 6.32
N ALA A 41 -13.70 6.04 6.89
CA ALA A 41 -15.03 6.64 6.75
C ALA A 41 -15.31 7.28 5.39
N LYS A 42 -14.27 7.67 4.64
CA LYS A 42 -14.42 8.55 3.46
C LYS A 42 -13.93 7.96 2.14
N HIS A 43 -13.11 6.91 2.18
CA HIS A 43 -12.37 6.42 1.03
C HIS A 43 -12.40 4.89 0.99
N LEU A 44 -12.46 4.32 -0.22
CA LEU A 44 -12.33 2.88 -0.39
C LEU A 44 -10.91 2.46 -0.04
N ILE A 45 -10.73 1.28 0.54
CA ILE A 45 -9.42 0.63 0.58
C ILE A 45 -9.32 -0.05 -0.78
N ALA A 46 -8.42 0.46 -1.62
CA ALA A 46 -8.25 -0.09 -2.95
C ALA A 46 -7.12 -1.11 -2.96
N GLY A 47 -7.25 -2.11 -3.84
CA GLY A 47 -6.26 -3.16 -4.08
C GLY A 47 -5.94 -4.05 -2.87
N ALA A 48 -4.98 -4.96 -3.09
CA ALA A 48 -4.46 -5.87 -2.08
C ALA A 48 -3.61 -5.16 -1.03
N VAL A 49 -3.76 -5.58 0.23
CA VAL A 49 -2.86 -5.20 1.31
C VAL A 49 -1.56 -6.01 1.24
N THR A 50 -0.52 -5.54 1.90
CA THR A 50 0.72 -6.29 2.11
C THR A 50 0.94 -6.51 3.59
N VAL A 51 1.22 -7.74 4.00
CA VAL A 51 1.50 -8.08 5.39
C VAL A 51 2.98 -8.44 5.52
N TYR A 52 3.69 -7.78 6.43
CA TYR A 52 5.09 -8.06 6.71
C TYR A 52 5.47 -7.61 8.12
N GLY A 53 6.28 -8.39 8.82
CA GLY A 53 6.85 -8.02 10.12
C GLY A 53 5.81 -7.63 11.18
N GLY A 54 4.65 -8.28 11.18
CA GLY A 54 3.56 -7.99 12.12
C GLY A 54 2.75 -6.73 11.79
N ARG A 55 2.82 -6.24 10.55
CA ARG A 55 2.12 -5.02 10.11
C ARG A 55 1.39 -5.23 8.79
N VAL A 56 0.32 -4.47 8.60
CA VAL A 56 -0.50 -4.47 7.39
C VAL A 56 -0.37 -3.12 6.71
N TYR A 57 0.04 -3.14 5.44
CA TYR A 57 0.21 -1.97 4.59
C TYR A 57 -0.89 -1.95 3.56
N GLY A 58 -1.52 -0.80 3.39
CA GLY A 58 -2.54 -0.62 2.36
C GLY A 58 -2.64 0.82 1.93
N PHE A 59 -3.55 1.05 1.00
CA PHE A 59 -3.81 2.37 0.45
C PHE A 59 -5.30 2.59 0.25
N THR A 60 -5.71 3.86 0.17
CA THR A 60 -7.09 4.22 -0.14
C THR A 60 -7.24 4.90 -1.48
N ASP A 61 -8.40 4.67 -2.09
CA ASP A 61 -8.84 5.32 -3.31
C ASP A 61 -9.47 6.69 -3.05
N GLY A 62 -9.22 7.64 -3.93
CA GLY A 62 -9.76 9.00 -3.90
C GLY A 62 -9.20 9.90 -2.77
N GLY A 63 -8.55 9.32 -1.75
CA GLY A 63 -7.93 10.06 -0.65
C GLY A 63 -6.40 9.98 -0.61
N GLY A 64 -5.80 9.10 -1.44
CA GLY A 64 -4.35 8.91 -1.55
C GLY A 64 -3.68 8.65 -0.21
N GLN A 65 -4.37 7.99 0.73
CA GLN A 65 -3.80 7.66 2.02
C GLN A 65 -3.07 6.33 1.92
N VAL A 66 -1.80 6.31 2.30
CA VAL A 66 -1.06 5.09 2.59
C VAL A 66 -1.09 4.89 4.10
N PHE A 67 -1.47 3.71 4.55
CA PHE A 67 -1.61 3.41 5.97
C PHE A 67 -0.82 2.16 6.36
N CYS A 68 -0.49 2.10 7.64
CA CYS A 68 0.10 0.94 8.27
C CYS A 68 -0.66 0.63 9.55
N LEU A 69 -1.11 -0.62 9.68
CA LEU A 69 -1.78 -1.13 10.87
C LEU A 69 -0.90 -2.15 11.57
N ASP A 70 -1.09 -2.30 12.88
CA ASP A 70 -0.62 -3.46 13.63
C ASP A 70 -1.45 -4.68 13.23
N ALA A 71 -0.80 -5.75 12.77
CA ALA A 71 -1.52 -6.92 12.22
C ALA A 71 -2.34 -7.68 13.26
N LYS A 72 -1.94 -7.60 14.54
CA LYS A 72 -2.63 -8.29 15.63
C LYS A 72 -3.90 -7.57 16.07
N SER A 73 -3.88 -6.24 16.10
CA SER A 73 -4.96 -5.43 16.68
C SER A 73 -5.75 -4.61 15.65
N GLY A 74 -5.24 -4.44 14.44
CA GLY A 74 -5.82 -3.55 13.44
C GLY A 74 -5.64 -2.05 13.77
N LYS A 75 -4.90 -1.71 14.82
CA LYS A 75 -4.66 -0.32 15.21
C LYS A 75 -3.73 0.35 14.21
N GLU A 76 -4.10 1.55 13.75
CA GLU A 76 -3.23 2.37 12.90
C GLU A 76 -1.94 2.76 13.65
N LEU A 77 -0.80 2.41 13.06
CA LEU A 77 0.53 2.77 13.52
C LEU A 77 0.98 4.10 12.92
N TRP A 78 0.68 4.31 11.64
CA TRP A 78 0.90 5.57 10.94
C TRP A 78 0.06 5.65 9.66
N SER A 79 -0.11 6.87 9.15
CA SER A 79 -0.64 7.13 7.82
C SER A 79 0.03 8.34 7.18
N VAL A 80 0.08 8.34 5.85
CA VAL A 80 0.58 9.44 5.02
C VAL A 80 -0.47 9.74 3.96
N TYR A 81 -0.76 11.02 3.75
CA TYR A 81 -1.72 11.48 2.76
C TYR A 81 -1.01 12.17 1.61
N PHE A 82 -1.24 11.69 0.40
CA PHE A 82 -0.64 12.22 -0.82
C PHE A 82 -1.61 13.03 -1.69
N GLY A 83 -2.89 13.14 -1.30
CA GLY A 83 -3.91 13.93 -2.01
C GLY A 83 -4.91 13.05 -2.78
N ASN A 84 -5.65 13.63 -3.72
CA ASN A 84 -6.68 12.93 -4.52
C ASN A 84 -6.05 11.93 -5.51
N GLY A 85 -5.50 10.85 -4.99
CA GLY A 85 -4.85 9.77 -5.71
C GLY A 85 -5.75 8.55 -5.80
N TRP A 86 -5.79 7.90 -6.96
CA TRP A 86 -6.30 6.53 -7.07
C TRP A 86 -5.11 5.58 -6.94
N GLY A 87 -5.11 4.74 -5.92
CA GLY A 87 -4.18 3.62 -5.86
C GLY A 87 -4.79 2.41 -6.57
N GLY A 88 -3.96 1.60 -7.22
CA GLY A 88 -4.42 0.34 -7.83
C GLY A 88 -3.51 -0.86 -7.60
N CYS A 89 -2.29 -0.64 -7.09
CA CYS A 89 -1.26 -1.68 -7.01
C CYS A 89 -0.97 -2.06 -5.57
N GLN A 90 -0.77 -3.36 -5.31
CA GLN A 90 -0.34 -3.87 -4.01
C GLN A 90 0.97 -3.19 -3.55
N PRO A 91 1.05 -2.69 -2.31
CA PRO A 91 2.27 -2.04 -1.83
C PRO A 91 3.45 -3.03 -1.82
N LEU A 92 4.55 -2.71 -2.52
CA LEU A 92 5.76 -3.52 -2.42
C LEU A 92 6.47 -3.19 -1.10
N VAL A 93 6.70 -4.20 -0.26
CA VAL A 93 7.52 -4.11 0.94
C VAL A 93 8.92 -4.66 0.63
N CYS A 94 9.94 -3.80 0.69
CA CYS A 94 11.34 -4.21 0.55
C CYS A 94 12.07 -4.12 1.90
N PRO A 95 12.33 -5.25 2.58
CA PRO A 95 13.12 -5.28 3.81
C PRO A 95 14.52 -4.73 3.54
N GLN A 96 15.08 -3.96 4.48
CA GLN A 96 16.51 -3.67 4.49
C GLN A 96 17.25 -4.83 5.15
N GLN A 97 18.38 -5.27 4.58
CA GLN A 97 19.21 -6.25 5.28
C GLN A 97 19.57 -5.73 6.67
N GLY A 98 19.28 -6.53 7.70
CA GLY A 98 19.58 -6.20 9.09
C GLY A 98 18.71 -5.12 9.73
N SER A 99 17.61 -4.66 9.11
CA SER A 99 16.73 -3.66 9.72
C SER A 99 15.24 -4.03 9.55
N GLN A 100 14.39 -3.52 10.47
CA GLN A 100 12.93 -3.57 10.31
C GLN A 100 12.42 -2.51 9.31
N ALA A 101 13.30 -1.77 8.64
CA ALA A 101 12.88 -0.76 7.68
C ALA A 101 12.38 -1.43 6.39
N CYS A 102 11.14 -1.13 6.02
CA CYS A 102 10.63 -1.44 4.70
C CYS A 102 10.44 -0.16 3.93
N VAL A 103 10.77 -0.18 2.64
CA VAL A 103 10.31 0.85 1.71
C VAL A 103 9.00 0.37 1.12
N ILE A 104 7.98 1.21 1.23
CA ILE A 104 6.66 0.97 0.66
C ILE A 104 6.54 1.80 -0.61
N TYR A 105 6.26 1.12 -1.70
CA TYR A 105 6.06 1.72 -3.01
C TYR A 105 4.58 1.78 -3.36
N VAL A 106 4.08 2.97 -3.65
CA VAL A 106 2.67 3.21 -3.98
C VAL A 106 2.58 4.02 -5.27
N THR A 107 1.76 3.54 -6.20
CA THR A 107 1.47 4.21 -7.47
C THR A 107 0.14 4.96 -7.32
N MET A 108 0.08 6.22 -7.79
CA MET A 108 -1.11 7.04 -7.63
C MET A 108 -1.48 7.72 -8.96
N ARG A 109 -2.76 7.71 -9.29
CA ARG A 109 -3.35 8.47 -10.41
C ARG A 109 -3.85 9.82 -9.90
N ASP A 110 -3.58 10.91 -10.61
CA ASP A 110 -4.32 12.16 -10.38
C ASP A 110 -5.73 12.07 -10.99
N GLY A 111 -6.74 12.26 -10.15
CA GLY A 111 -8.09 12.60 -10.58
C GLY A 111 -8.26 14.11 -10.70
N GLN A 112 -8.06 14.65 -11.91
CA GLN A 112 -8.64 15.91 -12.39
C GLN A 112 -8.22 17.24 -11.70
N HIS A 113 -7.14 17.33 -10.92
CA HIS A 113 -6.72 18.62 -10.37
C HIS A 113 -5.21 18.89 -10.49
N GLU A 114 -4.87 19.90 -11.31
CA GLU A 114 -3.55 20.38 -11.77
C GLU A 114 -2.45 20.68 -10.71
N LYS A 115 -2.52 20.19 -9.47
CA LYS A 115 -1.51 20.48 -8.44
C LYS A 115 -1.12 19.26 -7.61
N LYS A 116 -0.56 18.24 -8.28
CA LYS A 116 0.76 17.60 -8.05
C LYS A 116 0.72 16.15 -8.54
N PRO A 117 1.65 15.69 -9.41
CA PRO A 117 1.75 14.27 -9.71
C PRO A 117 2.25 13.53 -8.46
N VAL A 118 1.85 12.28 -8.22
CA VAL A 118 2.63 11.38 -7.37
C VAL A 118 2.73 10.05 -8.07
N SER A 119 3.92 9.72 -8.55
CA SER A 119 4.15 8.49 -9.27
C SER A 119 5.33 7.80 -8.62
N LEU A 120 5.01 6.96 -7.63
CA LEU A 120 5.94 6.27 -6.74
C LEU A 120 6.47 7.13 -5.58
N ALA A 121 6.15 6.70 -4.36
CA ALA A 121 6.78 7.19 -3.13
C ALA A 121 7.54 6.07 -2.44
N ALA A 122 8.60 6.41 -1.71
CA ALA A 122 9.27 5.53 -0.76
C ALA A 122 8.94 5.97 0.66
N ILE A 123 8.32 5.11 1.45
CA ILE A 123 7.94 5.39 2.84
C ILE A 123 8.65 4.42 3.76
N SER A 124 9.28 4.94 4.81
CA SER A 124 9.94 4.14 5.85
C SER A 124 8.94 3.40 6.74
N TRP A 125 9.45 2.45 7.52
CA TRP A 125 8.67 1.69 8.51
C TRP A 125 7.94 2.55 9.55
N THR A 126 8.38 3.79 9.78
CA THR A 126 7.74 4.71 10.74
C THR A 126 6.76 5.68 10.09
N GLY A 127 6.51 5.56 8.78
CA GLY A 127 5.61 6.46 8.05
C GLY A 127 6.29 7.75 7.57
N ARG A 128 7.61 7.91 7.74
CA ARG A 128 8.34 9.02 7.13
C ARG A 128 8.49 8.77 5.63
N VAL A 129 8.04 9.73 4.81
CA VAL A 129 8.33 9.78 3.37
C VAL A 129 9.82 10.05 3.19
N LEU A 130 10.51 9.13 2.51
CA LEU A 130 11.94 9.22 2.20
C LEU A 130 12.15 10.04 0.93
N TRP A 131 11.39 9.72 -0.12
CA TRP A 131 11.40 10.45 -1.39
C TRP A 131 10.11 10.19 -2.18
N THR A 132 9.86 11.04 -3.18
CA THR A 132 8.84 10.85 -4.20
C THR A 132 9.47 10.97 -5.59
N PHE A 133 8.96 10.19 -6.53
CA PHE A 133 9.31 10.25 -7.93
C PHE A 133 8.09 10.69 -8.75
N HIS A 134 8.33 11.25 -9.93
CA HIS A 134 7.27 11.76 -10.79
C HIS A 134 7.50 11.25 -12.22
N THR A 135 6.47 10.64 -12.77
CA THR A 135 6.41 10.02 -14.11
C THR A 135 4.93 10.01 -14.54
N GLY A 136 4.60 9.43 -15.69
CA GLY A 136 3.23 9.02 -16.02
C GLY A 136 2.59 8.08 -14.98
N ASN A 137 1.45 7.49 -15.30
CA ASN A 137 0.79 6.53 -14.43
C ASN A 137 1.56 5.20 -14.43
N VAL A 138 1.82 4.68 -13.23
CA VAL A 138 2.44 3.38 -13.03
C VAL A 138 1.33 2.36 -12.78
N TRP A 139 0.96 1.61 -13.82
CA TRP A 139 -0.11 0.61 -13.79
C TRP A 139 0.35 -0.76 -13.29
N GLY A 140 1.65 -1.03 -13.38
CA GLY A 140 2.25 -2.30 -12.96
C GLY A 140 2.74 -2.27 -11.50
N SER A 141 2.91 -3.46 -10.92
CA SER A 141 3.59 -3.58 -9.62
C SER A 141 5.09 -3.37 -9.79
N PRO A 142 5.72 -2.44 -9.05
CA PRO A 142 7.17 -2.28 -9.09
C PRO A 142 7.85 -3.54 -8.53
N ILE A 143 9.07 -3.84 -9.01
CA ILE A 143 9.89 -4.94 -8.50
C ILE A 143 11.23 -4.42 -8.02
N MET A 144 11.76 -4.99 -6.93
CA MET A 144 13.10 -4.67 -6.43
C MET A 144 14.06 -5.81 -6.80
N VAL A 145 15.16 -5.48 -7.48
CA VAL A 145 16.25 -6.42 -7.81
C VAL A 145 17.57 -5.73 -7.48
N ASN A 146 18.41 -6.35 -6.65
CA ASN A 146 19.74 -5.83 -6.29
C ASN A 146 19.72 -4.34 -5.92
N GLU A 147 18.84 -3.95 -4.99
CA GLU A 147 18.67 -2.56 -4.53
C GLU A 147 18.20 -1.56 -5.60
N THR A 148 17.82 -2.03 -6.78
CA THR A 148 17.24 -1.22 -7.85
C THR A 148 15.77 -1.56 -8.02
N LEU A 149 14.92 -0.54 -7.99
CA LEU A 149 13.50 -0.67 -8.22
C LEU A 149 13.18 -0.46 -9.71
N TYR A 150 12.47 -1.40 -10.30
CA TYR A 150 12.01 -1.36 -11.69
C TYR A 150 10.50 -1.23 -11.78
N PHE A 151 10.02 -0.36 -12.66
CA PHE A 151 8.60 -0.20 -12.94
C PHE A 151 8.35 0.46 -14.29
N GLY A 152 7.27 0.07 -14.96
CA GLY A 152 6.82 0.68 -16.22
C GLY A 152 5.82 1.81 -15.97
N SER A 153 5.85 2.82 -16.81
CA SER A 153 4.95 3.97 -16.78
C SER A 153 4.24 4.16 -18.12
N ASP A 154 3.05 4.74 -18.11
CA ASP A 154 2.31 5.06 -19.33
C ASP A 154 2.85 6.26 -20.12
N ASP A 155 3.88 6.93 -19.60
CA ASP A 155 4.67 7.91 -20.37
C ASP A 155 5.61 7.24 -21.40
N GLY A 156 5.58 5.91 -21.49
CA GLY A 156 6.32 5.13 -22.48
C GLY A 156 7.69 4.65 -22.01
N TYR A 157 8.07 4.90 -20.75
CA TYR A 157 9.37 4.51 -20.21
C TYR A 157 9.29 3.37 -19.18
N LEU A 158 10.37 2.57 -19.14
CA LEU A 158 10.70 1.68 -18.03
C LEU A 158 11.75 2.39 -17.17
N TYR A 159 11.47 2.53 -15.88
CA TYR A 159 12.35 3.18 -14.92
C TYR A 159 13.14 2.16 -14.10
N ALA A 160 14.35 2.56 -13.72
CA ALA A 160 15.20 1.89 -12.75
C ALA A 160 15.69 2.93 -11.74
N LEU A 161 15.28 2.81 -10.47
CA LEU A 161 15.66 3.73 -9.39
C LEU A 161 16.47 3.00 -8.34
N GLU A 162 17.68 3.45 -8.06
CA GLU A 162 18.46 2.95 -6.93
C GLU A 162 17.78 3.31 -5.62
N ARG A 163 17.79 2.37 -4.68
CA ARG A 163 17.28 2.58 -3.33
C ARG A 163 18.08 3.71 -2.67
N ALA A 164 17.39 4.72 -2.17
CA ALA A 164 18.02 5.72 -1.30
C ALA A 164 18.56 5.02 -0.03
N SER A 165 19.84 5.23 0.25
CA SER A 165 20.55 4.76 1.45
C SER A 165 19.90 5.23 2.74
#